data_AF-A0A5K1DQE9-F1
#
_entry.id   AF-A0A5K1DQE9-F1
#
_cell.length_a   1.000
_cell.length_b   1.000
_cell.length_c   1.000
_cell.angle_alpha   90.00
_cell.angle_beta   90.00
_cell.angle_gamma   90.00
#
_symmetry.space_group_name_H-M   'P 1'
#
loop_
_entity.id
_entity.type
_entity.pdbx_description
1 polymer ?
#
loop_
_entity_poly.entity_id
_entity_poly.type
_entity_poly.pdbx_seq_one_letter_code
_entity_poly.pdbx_strand_id
1 'polypeptide(L)'
;MISSPVTSGSGEYLMKLSLGTPSRLYWATLDTGSDLIWTTCCPCDSCSGQTSMFDPFQSATYKSQSSYSSSCMELATETLLFDDGAGTIELPGIVF
;
A
#
# COMPACT_ATOMS: atom_id res chain seq x y z
N MET A 1 -21.01 -16.27 -0.22
CA MET A 1 -20.50 -15.19 -1.07
C MET A 1 -20.09 -14.03 -0.19
N ILE A 2 -18.90 -13.47 -0.39
CA ILE A 2 -18.41 -12.26 0.30
C ILE A 2 -18.52 -11.11 -0.71
N SER A 3 -19.03 -9.96 -0.29
CA SER A 3 -19.19 -8.77 -1.13
C SER A 3 -18.86 -7.52 -0.31
N SER A 4 -18.33 -6.49 -0.97
CA SER A 4 -18.02 -5.19 -0.39
C SER A 4 -18.62 -4.07 -1.24
N PRO A 5 -19.14 -2.98 -0.63
CA PRO A 5 -19.55 -1.80 -1.37
C PRO A 5 -18.37 -1.14 -2.11
N VAL A 6 -18.63 -0.70 -3.35
CA VAL A 6 -17.67 0.03 -4.18
C VAL A 6 -18.31 1.33 -4.68
N THR A 7 -17.48 2.35 -4.88
CA THR A 7 -17.88 3.65 -5.43
C THR A 7 -17.02 3.97 -6.65
N SER A 8 -17.60 4.58 -7.69
CA SER A 8 -16.83 5.07 -8.84
C SER A 8 -16.01 6.31 -8.49
N GLY A 9 -14.71 6.29 -8.83
CA GLY A 9 -13.78 7.41 -8.74
C GLY A 9 -13.51 8.05 -10.10
N SER A 10 -12.31 8.63 -10.26
CA SER A 10 -11.88 9.40 -11.44
C SER A 10 -11.23 8.55 -12.54
N GLY A 11 -11.75 7.35 -12.78
CA GLY A 11 -11.13 6.36 -13.67
C GLY A 11 -10.95 4.99 -13.00
N GLU A 12 -11.15 4.94 -11.70
CA GLU A 12 -10.99 3.76 -10.86
C GLU A 12 -12.27 3.42 -10.07
N TYR A 13 -12.32 2.20 -9.52
CA TYR A 13 -13.31 1.84 -8.50
C TYR A 13 -12.64 1.92 -7.13
N LEU A 14 -13.28 2.61 -6.20
CA LEU A 14 -12.80 2.78 -4.83
C LEU A 14 -13.59 1.89 -3.88
N MET A 15 -12.87 1.26 -2.96
CA MET A 15 -13.44 0.49 -1.85
C MET A 15 -12.81 0.94 -0.53
N LYS A 16 -13.50 0.65 0.59
CA LYS A 16 -12.93 0.87 1.92
C LYS A 16 -12.33 -0.41 2.48
N LEU A 17 -11.10 -0.32 2.96
CA LEU A 17 -10.39 -1.38 3.67
C LEU A 17 -10.11 -0.97 5.11
N SER A 18 -10.23 -1.91 6.03
CA SER A 18 -9.94 -1.71 7.44
C SER A 18 -8.53 -2.18 7.78
N LEU A 19 -7.68 -1.30 8.33
CA LEU A 19 -6.28 -1.61 8.67
C LEU A 19 -5.97 -1.28 10.13
N GLY A 20 -5.07 -2.07 10.71
CA GLY A 20 -4.47 -1.85 12.03
C GLY A 20 -5.36 -2.17 13.24
N THR A 21 -4.80 -1.97 14.43
CA THR A 21 -5.50 -2.09 15.72
C THR A 21 -5.17 -0.87 16.59
N PRO A 22 -6.14 0.01 16.91
CA PRO A 22 -7.56 -0.07 16.56
C PRO A 22 -7.80 0.08 15.06
N SER A 23 -8.86 -0.56 14.58
CA SER A 23 -9.20 -0.59 13.15
C SER A 23 -9.59 0.79 12.63
N ARG A 24 -9.00 1.19 11.50
CA ARG A 24 -9.32 2.43 10.77
C ARG A 24 -9.61 2.13 9.30
N LEU A 25 -10.52 2.89 8.70
CA LEU A 25 -10.91 2.72 7.30
C LEU A 25 -10.06 3.62 6.39
N TYR A 26 -9.60 3.02 5.30
CA TYR A 26 -8.80 3.65 4.24
C TYR A 26 -9.47 3.43 2.89
N TRP A 27 -9.39 4.43 2.02
CA TRP A 27 -9.78 4.25 0.62
C TRP A 27 -8.68 3.50 -0.11
N ALA A 28 -9.08 2.53 -0.93
CA ALA A 28 -8.20 1.77 -1.78
C ALA A 28 -8.82 1.66 -3.18
N THR A 29 -7.96 1.68 -4.19
CA THR A 29 -8.34 1.35 -5.56
C THR A 29 -8.57 -0.17 -5.67
N LEU A 30 -9.68 -0.56 -6.27
CA LEU A 30 -9.94 -1.94 -6.63
C LEU A 30 -9.25 -2.23 -7.96
N ASP A 31 -8.03 -2.76 -7.86
CA ASP A 31 -7.24 -3.22 -9.00
C ASP A 31 -7.24 -4.76 -9.04
N THR A 32 -7.73 -5.33 -10.14
CA THR A 32 -7.71 -6.78 -10.37
C THR A 32 -6.50 -7.23 -11.18
N GLY A 33 -5.65 -6.30 -11.61
CA GLY A 33 -4.47 -6.53 -12.43
C GLY A 33 -3.18 -6.72 -11.64
N SER A 34 -3.21 -6.64 -10.31
CA SER A 34 -2.05 -6.79 -9.44
C SER A 34 -2.31 -7.75 -8.28
N ASP A 35 -1.23 -8.34 -7.77
CA ASP A 35 -1.24 -9.27 -6.62
C ASP A 35 -0.91 -8.56 -5.29
N LEU A 36 -0.73 -7.23 -5.32
CA LEU A 36 -0.27 -6.43 -4.19
C LEU A 36 -1.35 -5.50 -3.63
N ILE A 37 -1.43 -5.46 -2.30
CA ILE A 37 -2.16 -4.42 -1.57
C ILE A 37 -1.15 -3.53 -0.88
N TRP A 38 -1.25 -2.23 -1.10
CA TRP A 38 -0.31 -1.26 -0.54
C TRP A 38 -1.08 -0.01 -0.06
N THR A 39 -0.46 0.75 0.84
CA THR A 39 -0.95 2.04 1.32
C THR A 39 0.23 2.95 1.57
N THR A 40 0.04 4.25 1.40
CA THR A 40 1.02 5.24 1.86
C THR A 40 1.10 5.24 3.38
N CYS A 41 2.31 5.23 3.92
CA CYS A 41 2.59 5.34 5.36
C CYS A 41 3.05 6.76 5.73
N CYS A 42 2.83 7.17 6.98
CA CYS A 42 3.48 8.35 7.57
C CYS A 42 4.82 8.00 8.25
N PRO A 43 5.80 8.94 8.30
CA PRO A 43 5.79 10.24 7.62
C PRO A 43 6.01 10.07 6.10
N CYS A 44 5.39 10.94 5.30
CA CYS A 44 5.68 11.04 3.87
C CYS A 44 6.03 12.48 3.52
N ASP A 45 7.24 12.68 3.01
CA ASP A 45 7.79 14.02 2.72
C ASP A 45 7.18 14.66 1.47
N SER A 46 6.70 13.86 0.51
CA SER A 46 6.19 14.32 -0.79
C SER A 46 4.66 14.17 -0.96
N CYS A 47 3.94 13.62 0.01
CA CYS A 47 2.53 13.26 -0.13
C CYS A 47 1.55 14.40 0.22
N SER A 48 1.85 15.62 -0.24
CA SER A 48 1.05 16.82 0.03
C SER A 48 -0.40 16.63 -0.45
N GLY A 49 -1.37 16.61 0.48
CA GLY A 49 -2.81 16.55 0.17
C GLY A 49 -3.46 15.16 0.26
N GLN A 50 -2.72 14.09 0.56
CA GLN A 50 -3.33 12.79 0.83
C GLN A 50 -3.94 12.76 2.24
N THR A 51 -5.24 12.52 2.34
CA THR A 51 -6.00 12.65 3.60
C THR A 51 -6.07 11.38 4.46
N SER A 52 -5.53 10.25 3.99
CA SER A 52 -5.67 8.95 4.67
C SER A 52 -4.43 8.07 4.55
N MET A 53 -3.34 8.50 5.17
CA MET A 53 -2.12 7.68 5.31
C MET A 53 -2.22 6.76 6.53
N PHE A 54 -1.64 5.58 6.41
CA PHE A 54 -1.51 4.65 7.53
C PHE A 54 -0.36 5.08 8.44
N ASP A 55 -0.57 5.14 9.75
CA ASP A 55 0.50 5.37 10.72
C ASP A 55 0.85 4.03 11.40
N PRO A 56 2.00 3.43 11.07
CA PRO A 56 2.41 2.15 11.65
C PRO A 56 2.58 2.20 13.17
N PHE A 57 2.95 3.36 13.72
CA PHE A 57 3.17 3.53 15.16
C PHE A 57 1.86 3.63 15.95
N GLN A 58 0.74 3.91 15.28
CA GLN A 58 -0.59 3.94 15.89
C GLN A 58 -1.33 2.59 15.84
N SER A 59 -0.70 1.54 15.32
CA SER A 59 -1.31 0.21 15.21
C SER A 59 -0.57 -0.83 16.06
N ALA A 60 -1.25 -1.37 17.07
CA ALA A 60 -0.70 -2.41 17.95
C ALA A 60 -0.43 -3.75 17.23
N THR A 61 -1.03 -3.96 16.05
CA THR A 61 -0.84 -5.18 15.25
C THR A 61 0.12 -5.00 14.07
N TYR A 62 0.64 -3.79 13.86
CA TYR A 62 1.64 -3.57 12.82
C TYR A 62 2.94 -4.31 13.15
N LYS A 63 3.53 -4.96 12.14
CA LYS A 63 4.85 -5.59 12.22
C LYS A 63 5.59 -5.29 10.92
N SER A 64 6.79 -4.73 11.05
CA SER A 64 7.68 -4.55 9.91
C SER A 64 8.20 -5.90 9.42
N GLN A 65 8.33 -6.04 8.11
CA GLN A 65 8.90 -7.22 7.49
C GLN A 65 10.34 -6.94 7.05
N SER A 66 11.22 -7.92 7.25
CA SER A 66 12.60 -7.83 6.79
C SER A 66 12.67 -7.85 5.26
N SER A 67 13.52 -7.00 4.68
CA SER A 67 13.85 -6.99 3.25
C SER A 67 14.41 -8.33 2.75
N TYR A 68 14.93 -9.17 3.64
CA TYR A 68 15.48 -10.50 3.33
C TYR A 68 14.48 -11.65 3.53
N SER A 69 13.23 -11.34 3.87
CA SER A 69 12.19 -12.37 3.91
C SER A 69 11.94 -12.92 2.50
N SER A 70 11.64 -14.21 2.41
CA SER A 70 11.32 -14.85 1.12
C SER A 70 10.23 -14.11 0.36
N SER A 71 9.19 -13.66 1.06
CA SER A 71 8.10 -12.87 0.49
C SER A 71 8.55 -11.50 -0.03
N CYS A 72 9.51 -10.82 0.62
CA CYS A 72 10.05 -9.56 0.09
C CYS A 72 10.90 -9.78 -1.17
N MET A 73 11.65 -10.89 -1.22
CA MET A 73 12.48 -11.24 -2.37
C MET A 73 11.62 -11.64 -3.59
N GLU A 74 10.47 -12.27 -3.36
CA GLU A 74 9.48 -12.58 -4.40
C GLU A 74 8.92 -11.29 -5.02
N LEU A 75 8.53 -10.33 -4.19
CA LEU A 75 8.09 -9.00 -4.66
C LEU A 75 9.19 -8.23 -5.39
N ALA A 76 10.45 -8.35 -4.95
CA ALA A 76 11.57 -7.73 -5.66
C ALA A 76 11.70 -8.25 -7.09
N THR A 77 11.29 -9.50 -7.35
CA THR A 77 11.36 -10.13 -8.68
C THR A 77 10.27 -9.58 -9.62
N GLU A 78 9.09 -9.26 -9.08
CA GLU A 78 7.99 -8.58 -9.80
C GLU A 78 8.30 -7.08 -10.07
N THR A 79 9.13 -6.45 -9.24
CA THR A 79 9.54 -5.04 -9.38
C THR A 79 10.69 -4.82 -10.38
N LEU A 80 11.32 -5.87 -10.94
CA LEU A 80 12.48 -5.78 -11.86
C LEU A 80 12.14 -5.25 -13.28
N LEU A 81 11.20 -4.33 -13.40
CA LEU A 81 11.04 -3.52 -14.61
C LEU A 81 11.33 -2.03 -14.41
N PHE A 82 11.94 -1.58 -13.29
CA PHE A 82 12.59 -0.26 -13.23
C PHE A 82 13.83 -0.31 -12.31
N ASP A 83 15.01 -0.52 -12.91
CA ASP A 83 16.31 -0.42 -12.24
C ASP A 83 16.92 0.96 -12.53
N ASP A 84 17.05 1.78 -11.48
CA ASP A 84 17.93 2.93 -11.47
C ASP A 84 18.86 2.90 -10.25
N GLY A 85 19.63 1.82 -10.13
CA GLY A 85 21.06 1.90 -9.80
C GLY A 85 21.48 2.57 -8.48
N ALA A 86 20.59 2.73 -7.50
CA ALA A 86 20.91 3.18 -6.16
C ALA A 86 20.21 2.28 -5.14
N GLY A 87 21.00 1.69 -4.23
CA GLY A 87 20.55 0.72 -3.21
C GLY A 87 19.64 1.31 -2.13
N THR A 88 18.48 1.80 -2.54
CA THR A 88 17.42 2.33 -1.71
C THR A 88 16.11 1.77 -2.25
N ILE A 89 15.43 0.92 -1.48
CA ILE A 89 14.02 0.60 -1.72
C ILE A 89 13.23 1.82 -1.26
N GLU A 90 13.29 2.86 -2.09
CA GLU A 90 12.39 4.00 -2.07
C GLU A 90 11.12 3.47 -2.73
N LEU A 91 10.07 3.19 -1.96
CA LEU A 91 8.72 3.15 -2.52
C LEU A 91 7.93 4.38 -2.05
N PRO A 92 8.29 5.61 -2.48
CA PRO A 92 7.35 6.70 -2.50
C PRO A 92 6.38 6.41 -3.64
N GLY A 93 5.24 5.80 -3.31
CA GLY A 93 4.12 5.64 -4.23
C GLY A 93 4.32 4.56 -5.30
N ILE A 94 3.75 3.38 -5.04
CA ILE A 94 3.27 2.55 -6.15
C ILE A 94 1.76 2.77 -6.18
N VAL A 95 1.26 3.79 -6.88
CA VAL A 95 -0.10 3.71 -7.46
C VAL A 95 0.10 3.54 -8.97
N PHE A 96 -0.45 2.46 -9.52
CA PHE A 96 -1.12 2.51 -10.81
C PHE A 96 -2.62 2.74 -10.57
#